data_AF-A0A528TLG6-F1
#
_entry.id   AF-A0A528TLG6-F1
#
_cell.length_a   1.000
_cell.length_b   1.000
_cell.length_c   1.000
_cell.angle_alpha   90.00
_cell.angle_beta   90.00
_cell.angle_gamma   90.00
#
_symmetry.space_group_name_H-M   'P 1'
#
loop_
_entity.id
_entity.type
_entity.pdbx_description
1 polymer ?
#
loop_
_entity_poly.entity_id
_entity_poly.type
_entity_poly.pdbx_seq_one_letter_code
_entity_poly.pdbx_strand_id
1 'polypeptide(L)'
;NSNARAIVEARFRPDMVELPLLYPVTTEIDKDHDDYRSQITDFYEQSAEQVAGHLGAGKMVAVLSEGDPLFYGSYMHLHVRLSHRFPTEVIPGITAMSGCWSATGLPIVQGDDVLTVLPGTMSEFELMRRLADT
;
A
#
# COMPACT_ATOMS: atom_id res chain seq x y z
N ASN A 1 -1.89 -6.30 -15.99
CA ASN A 1 -1.51 -7.08 -14.78
C ASN A 1 -0.55 -6.25 -13.95
N SER A 2 -0.72 -6.22 -12.62
CA SER A 2 0.24 -5.56 -11.70
C SER A 2 1.56 -6.33 -11.63
N ASN A 3 2.64 -5.68 -11.22
CA ASN A 3 3.94 -6.36 -11.08
C ASN A 3 3.87 -7.41 -9.97
N ALA A 4 3.22 -7.09 -8.85
CA ALA A 4 3.02 -8.03 -7.76
C ALA A 4 2.36 -9.34 -8.22
N ARG A 5 1.31 -9.25 -9.07
CA ARG A 5 0.65 -10.43 -9.64
C ARG A 5 1.59 -11.21 -10.55
N ALA A 6 2.32 -10.52 -11.44
CA ALA A 6 3.26 -11.17 -12.37
C ALA A 6 4.36 -11.97 -11.62
N ILE A 7 4.86 -11.44 -10.50
CA ILE A 7 5.89 -12.11 -9.68
C ILE A 7 5.39 -13.44 -9.11
N VAL A 8 4.14 -13.49 -8.67
CA VAL A 8 3.57 -14.69 -8.02
C VAL A 8 2.86 -15.63 -8.98
N GLU A 9 2.75 -15.29 -10.26
CA GLU A 9 1.98 -16.05 -11.26
C GLU A 9 2.40 -17.53 -11.32
N ALA A 10 3.70 -17.81 -11.29
CA ALA A 10 4.22 -19.17 -11.28
C ALA A 10 3.90 -19.98 -10.01
N ARG A 11 3.33 -19.34 -8.98
CA ARG A 11 2.93 -19.97 -7.71
C ARG A 11 1.43 -20.18 -7.61
N PHE A 12 0.66 -19.77 -8.62
CA PHE A 12 -0.78 -19.96 -8.62
C PHE A 12 -1.12 -21.44 -8.75
N ARG A 13 -2.03 -21.89 -7.89
CA ARG A 13 -2.61 -23.23 -7.97
C ARG A 13 -4.05 -23.13 -8.50
N PRO A 14 -4.57 -24.17 -9.18
CA PRO A 14 -5.93 -24.15 -9.74
C PRO A 14 -7.05 -23.90 -8.72
N ASP A 15 -6.82 -24.19 -7.44
CA ASP A 15 -7.75 -23.99 -6.34
C ASP A 15 -7.70 -22.58 -5.73
N MET A 16 -6.72 -21.75 -6.12
CA MET A 16 -6.62 -20.38 -5.64
C MET A 16 -7.69 -19.50 -6.28
N VAL A 17 -8.33 -18.68 -5.44
CA VAL A 17 -9.24 -17.64 -5.90
C VAL A 17 -8.47 -16.34 -6.01
N GLU A 18 -8.44 -15.77 -7.22
CA GLU A 18 -7.95 -14.41 -7.44
C GLU A 18 -9.10 -13.42 -7.17
N LEU A 19 -8.92 -12.54 -6.18
CA LEU A 19 -9.88 -11.48 -5.85
C LEU A 19 -9.31 -10.12 -6.28
N PRO A 20 -9.69 -9.59 -7.46
CA PRO A 20 -9.22 -8.28 -7.90
C PRO A 20 -9.93 -7.16 -7.13
N LEU A 21 -9.13 -6.27 -6.53
CA LEU A 21 -9.62 -5.04 -5.88
C LEU A 21 -9.36 -3.86 -6.80
N LEU A 22 -10.31 -3.55 -7.67
CA LEU A 22 -10.19 -2.51 -8.69
C LEU A 22 -10.65 -1.16 -8.16
N TYR A 23 -9.78 -0.15 -8.20
CA TYR A 23 -10.12 1.20 -7.74
C TYR A 23 -11.28 1.81 -8.53
N PRO A 24 -12.21 2.52 -7.85
CA PRO A 24 -13.40 3.08 -8.49
C PRO A 24 -13.14 4.40 -9.23
N VAL A 25 -11.99 5.03 -8.99
CA VAL A 25 -11.66 6.37 -9.48
C VAL A 25 -10.30 6.37 -10.18
N THR A 26 -10.19 7.19 -11.23
CA THR A 26 -8.95 7.49 -11.95
C THR A 26 -8.52 8.94 -11.62
N THR A 27 -7.83 9.64 -12.52
CA THR A 27 -7.31 10.99 -12.31
C THR A 27 -8.33 12.12 -12.51
N GLU A 28 -9.61 11.79 -12.68
CA GLU A 28 -10.65 12.72 -13.14
C GLU A 28 -11.24 13.58 -12.03
N ILE A 29 -11.09 13.17 -10.77
CA ILE A 29 -11.58 13.89 -9.59
C ILE A 29 -10.39 14.23 -8.70
N ASP A 30 -10.29 15.49 -8.27
CA ASP A 30 -9.25 15.92 -7.34
C ASP A 30 -9.35 15.13 -6.02
N LYS A 31 -8.20 14.75 -5.45
CA LYS A 31 -8.11 13.98 -4.20
C LYS A 31 -8.79 14.65 -3.01
N ASP A 32 -8.88 15.98 -3.02
CA ASP A 32 -9.44 16.78 -1.94
C ASP A 32 -10.94 17.02 -2.13
N HIS A 33 -11.52 16.56 -3.25
CA HIS A 33 -12.96 16.57 -3.47
C HIS A 33 -13.66 15.50 -2.61
N ASP A 34 -14.77 15.86 -1.97
CA ASP A 34 -15.50 14.96 -1.07
C ASP A 34 -15.93 13.66 -1.76
N ASP A 35 -16.34 13.74 -3.03
CA ASP A 35 -16.72 12.56 -3.82
C ASP A 35 -15.56 11.56 -4.01
N TYR A 36 -14.32 12.04 -4.16
CA TYR A 36 -13.15 11.15 -4.26
C TYR A 36 -12.96 10.39 -2.95
N ARG A 37 -13.03 11.12 -1.83
CA ARG A 37 -12.85 10.56 -0.48
C ARG A 37 -13.93 9.54 -0.14
N SER A 38 -15.18 9.84 -0.48
CA SER A 38 -16.31 8.93 -0.27
C SER A 38 -16.14 7.65 -1.09
N GLN A 39 -15.87 7.76 -2.38
CA GLN A 39 -15.73 6.60 -3.26
C GLN A 39 -14.56 5.69 -2.86
N ILE A 40 -13.41 6.27 -2.51
CA ILE A 40 -12.27 5.50 -2.01
C ILE A 40 -12.58 4.82 -0.67
N THR A 41 -13.29 5.50 0.22
CA THR A 41 -13.70 4.93 1.51
C THR A 41 -14.64 3.75 1.31
N ASP A 42 -15.66 3.91 0.50
CA ASP A 42 -16.64 2.87 0.18
C ASP A 42 -15.98 1.67 -0.51
N PHE A 43 -15.04 1.92 -1.41
CA PHE A 43 -14.26 0.87 -2.05
C PHE A 43 -13.49 0.02 -1.03
N TYR A 44 -12.79 0.64 -0.08
CA TYR A 44 -12.04 -0.11 0.92
C TYR A 44 -12.96 -0.82 1.92
N GLU A 45 -14.13 -0.28 2.21
CA GLU A 45 -15.11 -0.95 3.06
C GLU A 45 -15.65 -2.21 2.39
N GLN A 46 -16.07 -2.09 1.12
CA GLN A 46 -16.54 -3.22 0.32
C GLN A 46 -15.44 -4.26 0.10
N SER A 47 -14.20 -3.82 -0.14
CA SER A 47 -13.04 -4.71 -0.28
C SER A 47 -12.75 -5.46 1.01
N ALA A 48 -12.83 -4.78 2.16
CA ALA A 48 -12.63 -5.41 3.46
C ALA A 48 -13.70 -6.47 3.74
N GLU A 49 -14.97 -6.21 3.41
CA GLU A 49 -16.04 -7.19 3.59
C GLU A 49 -15.91 -8.40 2.65
N GLN A 50 -15.48 -8.21 1.40
CA GLN A 50 -15.18 -9.34 0.51
C GLN A 50 -14.05 -10.22 1.05
N VAL A 51 -12.98 -9.61 1.55
CA VAL A 51 -11.86 -10.33 2.19
C VAL A 51 -12.33 -11.03 3.48
N ALA A 52 -13.12 -10.34 4.31
CA ALA A 52 -13.69 -10.90 5.53
C ALA A 52 -14.58 -12.11 5.26
N GLY A 53 -15.34 -12.11 4.16
CA GLY A 53 -16.14 -13.26 3.74
C GLY A 53 -15.28 -14.51 3.47
N HIS A 54 -14.13 -14.34 2.82
CA HIS A 54 -13.19 -15.44 2.60
C HIS A 54 -12.53 -15.92 3.89
N LEU A 55 -12.09 -15.00 4.75
CA LEU A 55 -11.49 -15.32 6.05
C LEU A 55 -12.50 -16.03 6.97
N GLY A 56 -13.75 -15.56 7.02
CA GLY A 56 -14.83 -16.14 7.80
C GLY A 56 -15.25 -17.54 7.30
N ALA A 57 -15.03 -17.83 6.02
CA ALA A 57 -15.17 -19.18 5.45
C ALA A 57 -13.97 -20.10 5.74
N GLY A 58 -13.01 -19.67 6.58
CA GLY A 58 -11.83 -20.44 6.95
C GLY A 58 -10.72 -20.45 5.90
N LYS A 59 -10.77 -19.58 4.89
CA LYS A 59 -9.71 -19.49 3.87
C LYS A 59 -8.55 -18.63 4.37
N MET A 60 -7.35 -18.99 3.93
CA MET A 60 -6.18 -18.12 4.03
C MET A 60 -6.22 -17.10 2.89
N VAL A 61 -6.07 -15.81 3.21
CA VAL A 61 -6.01 -14.73 2.24
C VAL A 61 -4.62 -14.10 2.28
N ALA A 62 -3.99 -14.00 1.11
CA ALA A 62 -2.75 -13.26 0.93
C ALA A 62 -3.02 -12.02 0.08
N VAL A 63 -2.73 -10.83 0.64
CA VAL A 63 -2.81 -9.57 -0.10
C VAL A 63 -1.41 -9.22 -0.61
N LEU A 64 -1.26 -9.15 -1.93
CA LEU A 64 0.01 -8.84 -2.55
C LEU A 64 0.28 -7.34 -2.49
N SER A 65 1.51 -6.96 -2.12
CA SER A 65 1.96 -5.55 -2.07
C SER A 65 3.30 -5.41 -2.78
N GLU A 66 3.47 -4.33 -3.52
CA GLU A 66 4.78 -3.91 -4.05
C GLU A 66 5.46 -3.03 -3.01
N GLY A 67 6.76 -3.21 -2.80
CA GLY A 67 7.45 -2.52 -1.71
C GLY A 67 7.13 -3.13 -0.35
N ASP A 68 6.96 -2.29 0.66
CA ASP A 68 6.56 -2.72 2.01
C ASP A 68 5.05 -2.46 2.24
N PRO A 69 4.28 -3.44 2.76
CA PRO A 69 2.83 -3.29 2.92
C PRO A 69 2.40 -2.16 3.88
N LEU A 70 3.27 -1.73 4.79
CA LEU A 70 2.98 -0.71 5.81
C LEU A 70 3.64 0.63 5.53
N PHE A 71 4.27 0.80 4.35
CA PHE A 71 4.92 2.05 3.95
C PHE A 71 4.30 2.62 2.67
N TYR A 72 3.34 3.55 2.83
CA TYR A 72 2.55 4.13 1.72
C TYR A 72 1.85 3.08 0.82
N GLY A 73 1.59 1.88 1.36
CA GLY A 73 0.96 0.77 0.63
C GLY A 73 -0.57 0.77 0.75
N SER A 74 -1.26 0.38 -0.31
CA SER A 74 -2.73 0.26 -0.33
C SER A 74 -3.27 -0.78 0.65
N TYR A 75 -2.48 -1.79 1.00
CA TYR A 75 -2.81 -2.80 2.00
C TYR A 75 -3.17 -2.19 3.37
N MET A 76 -2.57 -1.06 3.74
CA MET A 76 -2.81 -0.41 5.04
C MET A 76 -4.31 -0.19 5.31
N HIS A 77 -5.11 0.12 4.28
CA HIS A 77 -6.55 0.32 4.41
C HIS A 77 -7.32 -0.96 4.78
N LEU A 78 -6.87 -2.12 4.29
CA LEU A 78 -7.41 -3.42 4.69
C LEU A 78 -6.90 -3.80 6.08
N HIS A 79 -5.62 -3.53 6.36
CA HIS A 79 -4.99 -3.85 7.64
C HIS A 79 -5.73 -3.20 8.82
N VAL A 80 -6.00 -1.89 8.75
CA VAL A 80 -6.72 -1.18 9.84
C VAL A 80 -8.15 -1.69 10.05
N ARG A 81 -8.79 -2.21 8.99
CA ARG A 81 -10.17 -2.73 9.04
C ARG A 81 -10.26 -4.18 9.50
N LEU A 82 -9.25 -5.00 9.22
CA LEU A 82 -9.35 -6.46 9.37
C LEU A 82 -8.40 -7.06 10.42
N SER A 83 -7.26 -6.42 10.72
CA SER A 83 -6.24 -7.00 11.59
C SER A 83 -6.71 -7.27 13.03
N HIS A 84 -7.69 -6.49 13.50
CA HIS A 84 -8.31 -6.68 14.81
C HIS A 84 -9.47 -7.70 14.80
N ARG A 85 -9.93 -8.13 13.60
CA ARG A 85 -11.02 -9.10 13.40
C ARG A 85 -10.51 -10.51 13.11
N PHE A 86 -9.36 -10.63 12.47
CA PHE A 86 -8.79 -11.90 12.01
C PHE A 86 -7.28 -11.98 12.30
N PRO A 87 -6.73 -13.18 12.59
CA PRO A 87 -5.28 -13.37 12.71
C PRO A 87 -4.57 -12.84 11.47
N THR A 88 -3.59 -11.97 11.68
CA THR A 88 -2.92 -11.23 10.61
C THR A 88 -1.41 -11.23 10.84
N GLU A 89 -0.67 -11.54 9.78
CA GLU A 89 0.78 -11.47 9.72
C GLU A 89 1.17 -10.52 8.58
N VAL A 90 2.16 -9.66 8.83
CA VAL A 90 2.74 -8.78 7.81
C VAL A 90 4.13 -9.30 7.47
N ILE A 91 4.34 -9.64 6.20
CA ILE A 91 5.65 -10.02 5.68
C ILE A 91 6.31 -8.73 5.15
N PRO A 92 7.42 -8.27 5.74
CA PRO A 92 8.05 -7.03 5.33
C PRO A 92 8.63 -7.15 3.93
N GLY A 93 8.62 -6.03 3.20
CA GLY A 93 9.16 -5.95 1.84
C GLY A 93 10.28 -4.92 1.72
N ILE A 94 10.97 -4.95 0.58
CA ILE A 94 12.02 -3.99 0.25
C ILE A 94 11.35 -2.71 -0.27
N THR A 95 11.43 -1.61 0.46
CA THR A 95 10.84 -0.32 0.03
C THR A 95 11.49 0.18 -1.26
N ALA A 96 10.75 0.94 -2.08
CA ALA A 96 11.27 1.47 -3.34
C ALA A 96 12.54 2.33 -3.15
N MET A 97 12.56 3.18 -2.11
CA MET A 97 13.75 3.96 -1.75
C MET A 97 14.95 3.06 -1.51
N SER A 98 14.73 1.91 -0.88
CA SER A 98 15.79 0.95 -0.62
C SER A 98 16.24 0.13 -1.84
N GLY A 99 15.42 0.06 -2.88
CA GLY A 99 15.89 -0.37 -4.20
C GLY A 99 16.84 0.66 -4.80
N CYS A 100 16.42 1.93 -4.79
CA CYS A 100 17.14 3.03 -5.43
C CYS A 100 18.56 3.23 -4.87
N TRP A 101 18.73 3.31 -3.55
CA TRP A 101 20.06 3.55 -2.95
C TRP A 101 21.09 2.43 -3.23
N SER A 102 20.61 1.21 -3.45
CA SER A 102 21.42 0.01 -3.67
C SER A 102 21.81 -0.04 -5.14
N ALA A 103 20.86 0.31 -6.02
CA ALA A 103 21.09 0.45 -7.43
C ALA A 103 22.08 1.59 -7.76
N THR A 104 22.07 2.69 -7.00
CA THR A 104 23.04 3.79 -7.18
C THR A 104 24.39 3.51 -6.52
N GLY A 105 24.47 2.54 -5.59
CA GLY A 105 25.70 2.22 -4.86
C GLY A 105 26.17 3.35 -3.93
N LEU A 106 25.26 4.25 -3.53
CA LEU A 106 25.57 5.40 -2.69
C LEU A 106 25.03 5.21 -1.27
N PRO A 107 25.84 5.48 -0.23
CA PRO A 107 25.31 5.62 1.12
C PRO A 107 24.42 6.88 1.19
N ILE A 108 23.20 6.75 1.70
CA ILE A 108 22.23 7.87 1.75
C ILE A 108 22.33 8.66 3.06
N VAL A 109 22.55 7.97 4.18
CA VAL A 109 22.69 8.58 5.51
C VAL A 109 23.76 7.81 6.30
N GLN A 110 24.53 8.52 7.13
CA GLN A 110 25.54 7.95 8.02
C GLN A 110 25.63 8.71 9.35
N GLY A 111 25.92 8.01 10.46
CA GLY A 111 26.09 8.65 11.76
C GLY A 111 24.79 9.29 12.25
N ASP A 112 24.82 10.60 12.45
CA ASP A 112 23.70 11.38 12.97
C ASP A 112 22.86 12.07 11.87
N ASP A 113 23.06 11.70 10.59
CA ASP A 113 22.28 12.23 9.47
C ASP A 113 20.77 11.94 9.63
N VAL A 114 19.94 12.92 9.30
CA VAL A 114 18.47 12.81 9.32
C VAL A 114 17.95 12.47 7.92
N LEU A 115 17.13 11.42 7.83
CA LEU A 115 16.38 11.09 6.61
C LEU A 115 14.92 11.53 6.75
N THR A 116 14.49 12.47 5.89
CA THR A 116 13.10 12.92 5.81
C THR A 116 12.43 12.37 4.55
N VAL A 117 11.28 11.71 4.70
CA VAL A 117 10.46 11.23 3.57
C VAL A 117 9.19 12.08 3.46
N LEU A 118 9.00 12.72 2.30
CA LEU A 118 7.88 13.61 2.04
C LEU A 118 7.09 13.13 0.81
N PRO A 119 5.76 12.98 0.91
CA PRO A 119 4.89 12.81 -0.26
C PRO A 119 4.98 14.03 -1.17
N GLY A 120 5.40 13.84 -2.43
CA GLY A 120 5.46 14.91 -3.43
C GLY A 120 4.12 15.54 -3.78
N THR A 121 3.01 14.95 -3.33
CA THR A 121 1.65 15.47 -3.48
C THR A 121 1.24 16.46 -2.37
N MET A 122 2.13 16.78 -1.42
CA MET A 122 1.91 17.83 -0.44
C MET A 122 1.86 19.20 -1.10
N SER A 123 1.27 20.20 -0.43
CA SER A 123 1.33 21.58 -0.91
C SER A 123 2.76 22.09 -0.86
N GLU A 124 3.10 23.00 -1.79
CA GLU A 124 4.42 23.63 -1.84
C GLU A 124 4.81 24.25 -0.50
N PHE A 125 3.86 24.93 0.15
CA PHE A 125 4.07 25.50 1.47
C PHE A 125 4.50 24.46 2.52
N GLU A 126 3.82 23.30 2.58
CA GLU A 126 4.18 22.25 3.54
C GLU A 126 5.51 21.58 3.19
N LEU A 127 5.82 21.41 1.91
CA LEU A 127 7.12 20.90 1.47
C LEU A 127 8.25 21.84 1.90
N MET A 128 8.12 23.14 1.62
CA MET A 128 9.12 24.15 1.99
C MET A 128 9.32 24.20 3.51
N ARG A 129 8.23 24.22 4.28
CA ARG A 129 8.29 24.28 5.74
C ARG A 129 9.03 23.05 6.31
N ARG A 130 8.67 21.84 5.85
CA ARG A 130 9.29 20.61 6.34
C ARG A 130 10.75 20.47 5.91
N LEU A 131 11.12 20.93 4.72
CA LEU A 131 12.51 20.92 4.25
C LEU A 131 13.39 21.92 5.02
N ALA A 132 12.83 23.03 5.52
CA ALA A 132 13.58 24.01 6.30
C ALA A 132 13.78 23.57 7.77
N ASP A 133 12.87 22.74 8.29
CA ASP A 133 12.81 22.34 9.71
C ASP A 133 13.52 20.99 10.00
N THR A 134 14.04 20.30 9.00
CA THR A 134 14.74 19.01 9.14
C THR A 134 16.19 19.10 8.68
#